data_AF-A0A257PAV6-F1
#
_entry.id   AF-A0A257PAV6-F1
#
_cell.length_a   1.000
_cell.length_b   1.000
_cell.length_c   1.000
_cell.angle_alpha   90.00
_cell.angle_beta   90.00
_cell.angle_gamma   90.00
#
_symmetry.space_group_name_H-M   'P 1'
#
loop_
_entity.id
_entity.type
_entity.pdbx_description
1 polymer ?
#
loop_
_entity_poly.entity_id
_entity_poly.type
_entity_poly.pdbx_seq_one_letter_code
_entity_poly.pdbx_strand_id
1 'polypeptide(L)' 'MAQIKVLDKALWPDVPKDVIAEAERAAKTQPCWIARQGNGHIVAMDGPGDPDVATGDVLFIAEVGPG' A
#
# COMPACT_ATOMS: atom_id res chain seq x y z
N MET A 1 10.41 -0.02 -13.59
CA MET A 1 9.79 1.09 -12.81
C MET A 1 8.71 0.44 -11.98
N ALA A 2 8.58 0.75 -10.69
CA ALA A 2 7.58 0.08 -9.85
C ALA A 2 6.16 0.23 -10.43
N GLN A 3 5.39 -0.85 -10.42
CA GLN A 3 4.01 -0.86 -10.93
C GLN A 3 3.05 -0.58 -9.79
N ILE A 4 2.29 0.51 -9.89
CA ILE A 4 1.28 0.87 -8.88
C ILE A 4 -0.11 0.47 -9.37
N LYS A 5 -0.75 -0.43 -8.64
CA LYS A 5 -2.14 -0.85 -8.84
C LYS A 5 -3.00 -0.26 -7.72
N VAL A 6 -3.76 0.78 -8.05
CA VAL A 6 -4.69 1.42 -7.11
C VAL A 6 -5.94 0.54 -6.93
N LEU A 7 -6.23 0.18 -5.68
CA LEU A 7 -7.38 -0.62 -5.26
C LEU A 7 -8.53 0.28 -4.80
N ASP A 8 -8.23 1.32 -4.02
CA ASP A 8 -9.19 2.33 -3.59
C ASP A 8 -8.87 3.70 -4.21
N LYS A 9 -9.65 4.06 -5.24
CA LYS A 9 -9.50 5.34 -5.95
C LYS A 9 -9.98 6.55 -5.14
N ALA A 10 -10.84 6.34 -4.14
CA ALA A 10 -11.34 7.43 -3.29
C ALA A 10 -10.29 7.85 -2.26
N LEU A 11 -9.53 6.89 -1.72
CA LEU A 11 -8.45 7.15 -0.77
C LEU A 11 -7.10 7.48 -1.44
N TRP A 12 -6.92 7.15 -2.72
CA TRP A 12 -5.67 7.43 -3.44
C TRP A 12 -5.18 8.90 -3.37
N PRO A 13 -6.04 9.92 -3.51
CA PRO A 13 -5.62 11.32 -3.39
C PRO A 13 -5.11 11.68 -2.00
N ASP A 14 -5.50 10.94 -0.96
CA ASP A 14 -5.09 11.17 0.43
C ASP A 14 -3.75 10.52 0.76
N VAL A 15 -3.20 9.69 -0.14
CA VAL A 15 -1.92 9.01 0.07
C VAL A 15 -0.77 10.02 0.02
N PRO A 16 0.04 10.15 1.10
CA PRO A 16 1.20 11.02 1.09
C PRO A 16 2.23 10.58 0.06
N LYS A 17 2.86 11.55 -0.63
CA LYS A 17 3.92 11.27 -1.62
C LYS A 17 5.10 10.50 -1.04
N ASP A 18 5.43 10.76 0.22
CA ASP A 18 6.53 10.08 0.91
C ASP A 18 6.24 8.58 1.09
N VAL A 19 4.97 8.23 1.37
CA VAL A 19 4.51 6.83 1.46
C VAL A 19 4.58 6.14 0.11
N ILE A 20 4.24 6.84 -0.98
CA ILE A 20 4.37 6.30 -2.35
C ILE A 20 5.84 6.02 -2.64
N ALA A 21 6.74 6.97 -2.36
CA ALA A 21 8.17 6.81 -2.60
C ALA A 21 8.77 5.67 -1.76
N GLU A 22 8.31 5.50 -0.52
CA GLU A 22 8.71 4.39 0.34
C GLU A 22 8.23 3.04 -0.21
N ALA A 23 6.97 2.95 -0.63
CA ALA A 23 6.42 1.75 -1.24
C ALA A 23 7.13 1.38 -2.55
N GLU A 24 7.44 2.34 -3.41
CA GLU A 24 8.24 2.12 -4.63
C GLU A 24 9.65 1.63 -4.31
N ARG A 25 10.28 2.17 -3.25
CA ARG A 25 11.60 1.72 -2.79
C ARG A 25 11.59 0.33 -2.18
N ALA A 26 10.50 -0.05 -1.51
CA ALA A 26 10.31 -1.36 -0.90
C ALA A 26 9.95 -2.42 -1.96
N ALA A 27 9.19 -2.02 -2.99
CA ALA A 27 8.72 -2.86 -4.10
C ALA A 27 9.82 -3.27 -5.11
N LYS A 28 11.02 -3.64 -4.63
CA LYS A 28 12.15 -4.05 -5.47
C LYS A 28 12.14 -5.52 -5.84
N THR A 29 11.83 -6.38 -4.87
CA THR A 29 11.88 -7.84 -5.02
C THR A 29 10.54 -8.50 -4.73
N GLN A 30 9.68 -7.86 -3.94
CA GLN A 30 8.35 -8.32 -3.60
C GLN A 30 7.37 -7.15 -3.63
N PRO A 31 6.07 -7.39 -3.84
CA PRO A 31 5.06 -6.34 -3.78
C PRO A 31 4.99 -5.70 -2.39
N CYS A 32 4.95 -4.37 -2.36
CA CYS A 32 4.68 -3.56 -1.18
C CYS A 32 3.23 -3.03 -1.26
N TRP A 33 2.61 -2.75 -0.14
CA TRP A 33 1.21 -2.33 -0.07
C TRP A 33 1.10 -0.99 0.63
N ILE A 34 0.21 -0.14 0.11
CA ILE A 34 -0.17 1.11 0.74
C ILE A 34 -1.51 0.89 1.39
N ALA A 35 -1.59 1.10 2.69
CA ALA A 35 -2.80 0.84 3.45
C ALA A 35 -3.09 1.92 4.50
N ARG A 36 -4.37 2.12 4.80
CA ARG A 36 -4.86 2.97 5.88
C ARG A 36 -5.17 2.10 7.10
N GLN A 37 -4.51 2.38 8.21
CA GLN A 37 -4.78 1.74 9.49
C GLN A 37 -6.04 2.32 10.16
N GLY A 38 -6.62 1.61 11.13
CA GLY A 38 -7.85 2.00 11.84
C GLY A 38 -7.73 3.31 12.62
N ASN A 39 -6.50 3.75 12.92
CA ASN A 39 -6.20 5.08 13.47
C ASN A 39 -6.21 6.20 12.40
N GLY A 40 -6.46 5.86 11.13
CA GLY A 40 -6.50 6.77 10.00
C GLY A 40 -5.15 7.03 9.32
N HIS A 41 -4.03 6.50 9.84
CA HIS A 41 -2.71 6.69 9.24
C HIS A 41 -2.53 5.84 7.98
N ILE A 42 -1.93 6.43 6.94
CA ILE A 42 -1.58 5.76 5.69
C ILE A 42 -0.10 5.39 5.76
N VAL A 43 0.21 4.11 5.53
CA VAL A 43 1.57 3.56 5.63
C VAL A 43 1.88 2.68 4.43
N ALA A 44 3.16 2.60 4.09
CA ALA A 44 3.70 1.55 3.23
C ALA A 44 4.07 0.36 4.12
N MET A 45 3.64 -0.84 3.74
CA MET A 45 3.93 -2.05 4.48
C MET A 45 4.21 -3.21 3.53
N ASP A 46 4.98 -4.17 4.02
CA ASP A 46 5.02 -5.48 3.39
C ASP A 46 3.61 -6.07 3.43
N GLY A 47 3.16 -6.65 2.32
CA GLY A 47 1.80 -7.16 2.23
C GLY A 47 1.55 -8.18 3.34
N PRO A 48 0.33 -8.27 3.89
CA PRO A 48 -0.05 -9.55 4.45
C PRO A 48 0.09 -10.53 3.28
N GLY A 49 0.66 -11.71 3.47
CA GLY A 49 0.78 -12.68 2.38
C GLY A 49 -0.55 -12.97 1.66
N ASP A 50 -1.68 -12.57 2.27
CA ASP A 50 -3.03 -12.58 1.71
C ASP A 50 -3.85 -11.34 2.19
N PRO A 51 -4.44 -10.51 1.32
CA PRO A 51 -5.27 -9.35 1.70
C PRO A 51 -6.55 -9.72 2.48
N ASP A 52 -7.01 -10.97 2.44
CA ASP A 52 -8.12 -11.47 3.27
C ASP A 52 -7.71 -11.76 4.73
N VAL A 53 -6.42 -11.71 5.06
CA VAL A 53 -5.87 -11.94 6.40
C VAL A 53 -5.66 -10.63 7.17
N ALA A 54 -6.00 -9.48 6.59
CA ALA A 54 -5.90 -8.20 7.26
C ALA A 54 -6.81 -8.19 8.51
N THR A 55 -6.17 -8.19 9.66
CA THR A 55 -6.77 -8.11 10.98
C THR A 55 -7.57 -6.82 11.12
N GLY A 56 -8.85 -6.82 10.71
CA GLY A 56 -9.96 -5.92 11.07
C GLY A 56 -9.85 -4.40 10.83
N ASP A 57 -8.64 -3.84 10.86
CA ASP A 57 -8.34 -2.42 11.04
C ASP A 57 -7.40 -1.89 9.94
N VAL A 58 -7.30 -2.56 8.78
CA VAL A 58 -6.43 -2.12 7.69
C VAL A 58 -7.21 -2.12 6.37
N LEU A 59 -7.22 -0.97 5.70
CA LEU A 59 -7.83 -0.73 4.40
C LEU A 59 -6.74 -0.59 3.33
N PHE A 60 -6.64 -1.54 2.40
CA PHE A 60 -5.67 -1.45 1.31
C PHE A 60 -6.08 -0.42 0.26
N ILE A 61 -5.17 0.50 -0.04
CA ILE A 61 -5.36 1.58 -1.01
C ILE A 61 -4.71 1.22 -2.34
N ALA A 62 -3.48 0.67 -2.31
CA ALA A 62 -2.76 0.30 -3.52
C ALA A 62 -1.77 -0.84 -3.26
N GLU A 63 -1.49 -1.61 -4.31
CA GLU A 63 -0.39 -2.56 -4.39
C GLU A 63 0.71 -1.95 -5.27
N VAL A 64 1.94 -2.01 -4.82
CA VAL A 64 3.13 -1.52 -5.52
C VAL A 64 4.04 -2.72 -5.79
N GLY A 65 4.08 -3.18 -7.04
CA GLY A 65 4.88 -4.32 -7.46
C GLY A 65 6.24 -3.90 -8.03
N PRO A 66 7.23 -4.81 -8.01
CA PRO A 66 8.42 -4.66 -8.84
C PRO A 66 8.01 -4.64 -10.31
N GLY A 67 8.63 -3.77 -11.10
CA GLY A 67 8.29 -3.60 -12.52
C GLY A 67 9.46 -3.26 -13.39
#